data_AF-A0A2G2QAG9-F1
#
_entry.id   AF-A0A2G2QAG9-F1
#
_cell.length_a   1.000
_cell.length_b   1.000
_cell.length_c   1.000
_cell.angle_alpha   90.00
_cell.angle_beta   90.00
_cell.angle_gamma   90.00
#
_symmetry.space_group_name_H-M   'P 1'
#
loop_
_entity.id
_entity.type
_entity.pdbx_description
1 polymer ?
#
loop_
_entity_poly.entity_id
_entity_poly.type
_entity_poly.pdbx_seq_one_letter_code
_entity_poly.pdbx_strand_id
1 'polypeptide(L)' 'MNEKILKDIYSLNETSSFLKGIGSVLNVGGNYFNFNYSKTAIEADNKSINSDWASIGKELTDAKDKFEKEFSPEICLK' A
#
# COMPACT_ATOMS: atom_id res chain seq x y z
N MET A 1 -8.07 11.20 -3.47
CA MET A 1 -7.93 9.78 -3.09
C MET A 1 -8.18 9.66 -1.59
N ASN A 2 -9.06 8.76 -1.16
CA ASN A 2 -9.50 8.66 0.24
C ASN A 2 -8.38 8.07 1.12
N GLU A 3 -8.06 8.70 2.26
CA GLU A 3 -7.00 8.25 3.19
C GLU A 3 -7.20 6.80 3.65
N LYS A 4 -8.45 6.35 3.70
CA LYS A 4 -8.81 4.97 4.04
C LYS A 4 -8.22 3.95 3.05
N ILE A 5 -8.28 4.24 1.75
CA ILE A 5 -7.79 3.35 0.69
C ILE A 5 -6.26 3.25 0.74
N LEU A 6 -5.58 4.37 0.97
CA LEU A 6 -4.13 4.39 1.15
C LEU A 6 -3.71 3.55 2.35
N LYS A 7 -4.40 3.72 3.48
CA LYS A 7 -4.13 2.94 4.69
C LYS A 7 -4.35 1.45 4.48
N ASP A 8 -5.35 1.06 3.70
CA ASP A 8 -5.62 -0.34 3.37
C ASP A 8 -4.51 -0.93 2.47
N ILE A 9 -4.03 -0.18 1.46
CA ILE A 9 -2.89 -0.59 0.61
C ILE A 9 -1.61 -0.80 1.44
N TYR A 10 -1.26 0.16 2.30
CA TYR A 10 -0.08 0.05 3.16
C TYR A 10 -0.26 -0.98 4.28
N SER A 11 -1.49 -1.27 4.69
CA SER A 11 -1.78 -2.27 5.72
C SER A 11 -1.62 -3.70 5.22
N LEU A 12 -1.77 -3.96 3.92
CA LEU A 12 -1.54 -5.28 3.34
C LEU A 12 -0.03 -5.58 3.22
N ASN A 13 0.80 -4.53 3.23
CA ASN A 13 2.25 -4.65 3.36
C ASN A 13 2.63 -4.71 4.84
N GLU A 14 2.86 -5.91 5.38
CA GLU A 14 3.24 -6.09 6.77
C GLU A 14 4.51 -5.30 7.13
N THR A 15 4.38 -4.34 8.05
CA THR A 15 5.54 -3.61 8.60
C THR A 15 6.15 -4.39 9.77
N SER A 16 7.00 -5.35 9.43
CA SER A 16 7.91 -5.98 10.38
C SER A 16 9.07 -5.01 10.68
N SER A 17 9.32 -4.72 11.96
CA SER A 17 10.45 -3.90 12.37
C SER A 17 11.53 -4.78 13.01
N PHE A 18 12.79 -4.38 12.87
CA PHE A 18 13.93 -5.11 13.45
C PHE A 18 13.75 -5.39 14.96
N LEU A 19 13.22 -4.41 15.70
CA LEU A 19 12.92 -4.54 17.12
C LEU A 19 11.76 -5.50 17.41
N LYS A 20 10.72 -5.56 16.56
CA LYS A 20 9.67 -6.58 16.65
C LYS A 20 10.24 -7.98 16.44
N GLY A 21 11.21 -8.13 15.53
CA GLY A 21 11.90 -9.40 15.28
C GLY A 21 12.77 -9.88 16.45
N ILE A 22 13.51 -8.97 17.09
CA ILE A 22 14.28 -9.32 18.30
C ILE A 22 13.34 -9.63 19.48
N GLY A 23 12.29 -8.82 19.64
CA GLY A 23 11.26 -9.02 20.66
C GLY A 23 10.58 -10.38 20.54
N SER A 24 10.27 -10.82 19.31
CA SER A 24 9.61 -12.11 19.06
C SER A 24 10.49 -13.32 19.35
N VAL A 25 11.79 -13.25 19.05
CA VAL A 25 12.76 -14.32 19.37
C VAL A 25 12.95 -14.48 20.88
N LEU A 26 13.01 -13.36 21.60
CA LEU A 26 13.23 -13.35 23.06
C LEU A 26 11.93 -13.47 23.87
N ASN A 27 10.77 -13.41 23.22
CA ASN A 27 9.43 -13.40 23.83
C ASN A 27 9.27 -12.36 24.98
N VAL A 28 9.97 -11.23 24.88
CA VAL A 28 9.89 -10.10 25.82
C VAL A 28 8.70 -9.19 25.49
N GLY A 29 7.58 -9.28 26.23
CA GLY A 29 6.40 -8.43 26.04
C GLY A 29 5.20 -9.03 25.28
N GLY A 30 5.30 -10.28 24.81
CA GLY A 30 4.18 -11.00 24.18
C GLY A 30 3.74 -10.46 22.82
N ASN A 31 2.58 -10.92 22.34
CA ASN A 31 1.99 -10.80 20.99
C ASN A 31 2.57 -9.67 20.07
N TYR A 32 3.63 -10.00 19.32
CA TYR A 32 4.37 -9.06 18.45
C TYR A 32 3.70 -8.80 17.11
N PHE A 33 2.80 -9.69 16.71
CA PHE A 33 2.18 -9.69 15.40
C PHE A 33 0.68 -9.43 15.56
N ASN A 34 0.28 -8.20 15.26
CA ASN A 34 -1.12 -7.90 14.95
C ASN A 34 -1.27 -8.00 13.44
N PHE A 35 -1.51 -9.21 12.97
CA PHE A 35 -1.90 -9.43 11.59
C PHE A 35 -3.29 -8.83 11.38
N ASN A 36 -3.44 -8.05 10.32
CA ASN A 36 -4.75 -7.48 9.98
C ASN A 36 -5.59 -8.56 9.30
N TYR A 37 -6.11 -9.49 10.09
CA TYR A 37 -6.99 -10.53 9.61
C TYR A 37 -8.35 -9.90 9.28
N SER A 38 -8.73 -9.92 7.99
CA SER A 38 -10.13 -9.73 7.61
C SER A 38 -10.97 -10.83 8.26
N LYS A 39 -12.22 -10.52 8.61
CA LYS A 39 -13.09 -11.45 9.37
C LYS A 39 -13.42 -12.72 8.57
N THR A 40 -13.24 -12.67 7.24
CA THR A 40 -13.43 -13.79 6.33
C THR A 40 -12.35 -13.80 5.26
N ALA A 41 -12.04 -14.98 4.72
CA ALA A 41 -11.12 -15.14 3.58
C ALA A 41 -11.57 -14.30 2.37
N ILE A 42 -12.87 -14.30 2.08
CA ILE A 42 -13.48 -13.52 0.99
C ILE A 42 -13.20 -12.02 1.14
N GLU A 43 -13.26 -11.49 2.36
CA GLU A 43 -12.95 -10.08 2.61
C GLU A 43 -11.45 -9.78 2.43
N ALA A 44 -10.56 -10.71 2.81
CA ALA A 44 -9.12 -10.58 2.57
C ALA A 44 -8.80 -10.58 1.07
N ASP A 45 -9.35 -11.53 0.31
CA ASP A 45 -9.10 -11.65 -1.13
C ASP A 45 -9.59 -10.41 -1.88
N ASN A 46 -10.80 -9.94 -1.56
CA ASN A 46 -11.35 -8.72 -2.15
C ASN A 46 -10.50 -7.49 -1.82
N LYS A 47 -9.97 -7.38 -0.60
CA LYS A 47 -9.04 -6.28 -0.23
C LYS A 47 -7.74 -6.36 -1.00
N SER A 48 -7.17 -7.57 -1.16
CA SER A 48 -5.93 -7.77 -1.91
C SER A 48 -6.09 -7.34 -3.36
N ILE A 49 -7.13 -7.85 -4.05
CA ILE A 49 -7.40 -7.51 -5.46
C ILE A 49 -7.61 -6.00 -5.63
N ASN A 50 -8.43 -5.38 -4.77
CA ASN A 50 -8.69 -3.95 -4.85
C ASN A 50 -7.42 -3.12 -4.60
N SER A 51 -6.55 -3.58 -3.70
CA SER A 51 -5.28 -2.93 -3.40
C SER A 51 -4.33 -2.97 -4.60
N ASP A 52 -4.21 -4.11 -5.27
CA ASP A 52 -3.35 -4.25 -6.45
C ASP A 52 -3.77 -3.29 -7.57
N TRP A 53 -5.07 -3.22 -7.87
CA TRP A 53 -5.60 -2.28 -8.85
C TRP A 53 -5.43 -0.82 -8.44
N ALA A 54 -5.61 -0.51 -7.14
CA ALA A 54 -5.41 0.84 -6.64
C ALA A 54 -3.94 1.28 -6.73
N SER A 55 -3.00 0.36 -6.50
CA SER A 55 -1.57 0.62 -6.67
C SER A 55 -1.23 0.92 -8.13
N ILE A 56 -1.69 0.09 -9.07
CA ILE A 56 -1.49 0.32 -10.52
C ILE A 56 -2.11 1.66 -10.96
N GLY A 57 -3.34 1.95 -10.52
CA GLY A 57 -4.01 3.21 -10.85
C GLY A 57 -3.24 4.44 -10.34
N LYS A 58 -2.64 4.33 -9.15
CA LYS A 58 -1.77 5.37 -8.61
C LYS A 58 -0.51 5.54 -9.46
N GLU A 59 0.18 4.46 -9.82
CA GLU A 59 1.38 4.53 -10.66
C GLU A 59 1.09 5.14 -12.04
N LEU A 60 -0.05 4.78 -12.65
CA LEU A 60 -0.48 5.36 -13.92
C LEU A 60 -0.76 6.87 -13.80
N THR A 61 -1.42 7.29 -12.71
CA THR A 61 -1.66 8.71 -12.44
C THR A 61 -0.34 9.46 -12.26
N ASP A 62 0.56 8.93 -11.42
CA ASP A 62 1.86 9.54 -11.15
C ASP A 62 2.71 9.64 -12.43
N ALA A 63 2.66 8.61 -13.30
CA ALA A 63 3.36 8.61 -14.58
C ALA A 63 2.79 9.65 -15.56
N LYS A 64 1.46 9.78 -15.62
CA LYS A 64 0.78 10.80 -16.42
C LYS A 64 1.17 12.20 -15.94
N ASP A 65 1.06 12.47 -14.65
CA ASP A 65 1.37 13.78 -14.06
C ASP A 65 2.85 14.16 -14.30
N LYS A 66 3.75 13.17 -14.21
CA LYS A 66 5.17 13.35 -14.54
C LYS A 66 5.33 13.69 -16.02
N PHE A 67 4.69 12.95 -16.92
CA PHE A 67 4.75 13.20 -18.36
C PHE A 67 4.23 14.60 -18.72
N GLU A 68 3.06 14.99 -18.22
CA GLU A 68 2.47 16.32 -18.48
C GLU A 68 3.36 17.45 -17.95
N LYS A 69 4.05 17.25 -16.82
CA LYS A 69 4.98 18.23 -16.26
C LYS A 69 6.29 18.33 -17.07
N GLU A 70 6.83 17.21 -17.51
CA GLU A 70 8.11 17.13 -18.23
C GLU A 70 7.98 17.61 -19.68
N PHE A 71 6.83 17.36 -20.32
CA PHE A 71 6.57 17.69 -21.73
C PHE A 71 5.54 18.82 -21.93
N SER A 72 5.12 19.50 -20.86
CA SER A 72 4.19 20.66 -20.92
C SER A 72 4.54 21.71 -21.99
N PRO A 73 5.83 22.07 -22.21
CA PRO A 73 6.19 23.03 -23.26
C PRO A 73 6.08 22.47 -24.70
N GLU A 74 6.22 21.15 -24.87
CA GLU A 74 6.29 20.49 -26.19
C GLU A 74 4.91 20.02 -26.70
N ILE A 75 3.95 19.81 -25.80
CA ILE A 75 2.58 19.42 -26.16
C ILE A 75 1.76 20.62 -26.69
N CYS A 76 2.22 21.85 -26.45
CA CYS A 76 1.78 23.05 -27.16
C CYS A 76 2.34 23.10 -28.60
N LEU A 77 2.09 22.05 -29.40
CA LEU A 77 2.12 22.19 -30.85
C LEU A 77 0.85 22.96 -31.24
N LYS A 78 1.07 24.17 -31.80
CA LYS A 78 0.07 25.07 -32.38
C LYS A 78 -0.90 24.36 -33.33
#